data_AF-A0A2B1KBB0-F1
#
_entry.id   AF-A0A2B1KBB0-F1
#
_cell.length_a   1.000
_cell.length_b   1.000
_cell.length_c   1.000
_cell.angle_alpha   90.00
_cell.angle_beta   90.00
_cell.angle_gamma   90.00
#
_symmetry.space_group_name_H-M   'P 1'
#
loop_
_entity.id
_entity.type
_entity.pdbx_description
1 polymer ?
#
loop_
_entity_poly.entity_id
_entity_poly.type
_entity_poly.pdbx_seq_one_letter_code
_entity_poly.pdbx_strand_id
1 'polypeptide(L)'
;MREHIEKARTIQEEATGKYLELQKELQGEVEKVKADPTLSEIGRTGKIEELQKEHGQKLIEFAKQLKNEYQIEVIRAKGSAERFLEKPNKKPSDFKVQLFEKGFTDLKTRIMLSLNSTRALELISEFAKGIDDAYLANQLRNQFTELISSVIQYADVSEGARVKADLLKIYYKLETDFITDEQNEARQIIDEADVMFGTSLFNSIVVDSVREFYRYNFADYINKPDMYVYAEGKK
;
A
#
# COMPACT_ATOMS: atom_id res chain seq x y z
N MET A 1 -2.77 4.84 11.33
CA MET A 1 -2.55 4.53 9.91
C MET A 1 -1.43 5.40 9.36
N ARG A 2 -1.65 6.73 9.25
CA ARG A 2 -0.65 7.70 8.79
C ARG A 2 0.67 7.69 9.59
N GLU A 3 0.58 7.52 10.91
CA GLU A 3 1.76 7.44 11.80
C GLU A 3 2.77 6.36 11.37
N HIS A 4 2.31 5.22 10.85
CA HIS A 4 3.19 4.15 10.39
C HIS A 4 3.93 4.50 9.10
N ILE A 5 3.29 5.27 8.19
CA ILE A 5 3.95 5.81 7.00
C ILE A 5 5.06 6.78 7.40
N GLU A 6 4.78 7.71 8.32
CA GLU A 6 5.78 8.67 8.76
C GLU A 6 6.96 7.98 9.47
N LYS A 7 6.71 6.96 10.30
CA LYS A 7 7.77 6.13 10.90
C LYS A 7 8.64 5.44 9.84
N ALA A 8 8.02 4.86 8.81
CA ALA A 8 8.76 4.24 7.72
C ALA A 8 9.64 5.25 6.96
N ARG A 9 9.15 6.48 6.73
CA ARG A 9 9.95 7.56 6.13
C ARG A 9 11.12 7.98 7.02
N THR A 10 10.89 8.14 8.32
CA THR A 10 11.97 8.46 9.27
C THR A 10 13.06 7.39 9.23
N ILE A 11 12.69 6.11 9.21
CA ILE A 11 13.65 5.00 9.06
C ILE A 11 14.48 5.14 7.77
N GLN A 12 13.84 5.49 6.66
CA GLN A 12 14.51 5.70 5.37
C GLN A 12 15.45 6.93 5.39
N GLU A 13 15.03 8.04 5.99
CA GLU A 13 15.84 9.26 6.11
C GLU A 13 17.07 9.03 6.99
N GLU A 14 16.92 8.31 8.10
CA GLU A 14 18.00 7.97 9.02
C GLU A 14 18.98 6.93 8.46
N ALA A 15 18.58 6.15 7.44
CA ALA A 15 19.38 5.09 6.85
C ALA A 15 20.77 5.56 6.41
N THR A 16 20.80 6.71 5.72
CA THR A 16 22.05 7.29 5.21
C THR A 16 22.95 7.77 6.34
N GLY A 17 22.39 8.37 7.38
CA GLY A 17 23.14 8.83 8.56
C GLY A 17 23.84 7.67 9.27
N LYS A 18 23.10 6.60 9.56
CA LYS A 18 23.63 5.40 10.22
C LYS A 18 24.67 4.67 9.35
N TYR A 19 24.47 4.64 8.04
CA TYR A 19 25.50 4.14 7.11
C TYR A 19 26.82 4.92 7.21
N LEU A 20 26.74 6.25 7.25
CA LEU A 20 27.94 7.10 7.34
C LEU A 20 28.70 6.87 8.67
N GLU A 21 28.02 6.52 9.74
CA GLU A 21 28.66 6.14 11.02
C GLU A 21 29.47 4.85 10.86
N LEU A 22 28.88 3.79 10.28
CA LEU A 22 29.57 2.53 10.00
C LEU A 22 30.76 2.72 9.05
N GLN A 23 30.62 3.59 8.04
CA GLN A 23 31.70 3.91 7.12
C GLN A 23 32.86 4.61 7.82
N LYS A 24 32.59 5.57 8.71
CA LYS A 24 33.62 6.27 9.49
C LYS A 24 34.36 5.33 10.44
N GLU A 25 33.65 4.38 11.05
CA GLU A 25 34.27 3.36 11.90
C GLU A 25 35.31 2.55 11.11
N LEU A 26 34.92 2.01 9.95
CA LEU A 26 35.83 1.28 9.06
C LEU A 26 37.02 2.15 8.62
N GLN A 27 36.77 3.40 8.21
CA GLN A 27 37.85 4.31 7.79
C GLN A 27 38.87 4.52 8.91
N GLY A 28 38.42 4.75 10.15
CA GLY A 28 39.29 4.94 11.30
C GLY A 28 40.13 3.69 11.61
N GLU A 29 39.59 2.49 11.44
CA GLU A 29 40.35 1.24 11.62
C GLU A 29 41.36 1.01 10.49
N VAL A 30 40.98 1.30 9.25
CA VAL A 30 41.88 1.22 8.09
C VAL A 30 43.06 2.18 8.24
N GLU A 31 42.82 3.40 8.73
CA GLU A 31 43.88 4.38 8.99
C GLU A 31 44.86 3.89 10.06
N LYS A 32 44.38 3.27 11.14
CA LYS A 32 45.23 2.66 12.17
C LYS A 32 46.12 1.57 11.59
N VAL A 33 45.57 0.69 10.75
CA VAL A 33 46.33 -0.38 10.08
C VAL A 33 47.40 0.20 9.14
N LYS A 34 47.06 1.26 8.39
CA LYS A 34 48.02 1.93 7.50
C LYS A 34 49.17 2.60 8.25
N ALA A 35 48.89 3.17 9.42
CA ALA A 35 49.88 3.84 10.26
C ALA A 35 50.75 2.87 11.09
N ASP A 36 50.38 1.58 11.17
CA ASP A 36 51.10 0.59 11.98
C ASP A 36 52.50 0.30 11.39
N PRO A 37 53.60 0.64 12.10
CA PRO A 37 54.96 0.40 11.63
C PRO A 37 55.38 -1.07 11.73
N THR A 38 54.62 -1.90 12.44
CA THR A 38 54.93 -3.33 12.65
C THR A 38 54.45 -4.22 11.51
N LEU A 39 53.57 -3.71 10.65
CA LEU A 39 53.01 -4.45 9.52
C LEU A 39 53.78 -4.19 8.22
N SER A 40 54.10 -5.26 7.50
CA SER A 40 54.56 -5.19 6.11
C SER A 40 53.43 -4.75 5.18
N GLU A 41 53.74 -4.32 3.95
CA GLU A 41 52.71 -3.92 2.97
C GLU A 41 51.70 -5.03 2.67
N ILE A 42 52.16 -6.27 2.58
CA ILE A 42 51.30 -7.44 2.39
C ILE A 42 50.41 -7.66 3.62
N GLY A 43 50.98 -7.54 4.83
CA GLY A 43 50.24 -7.67 6.09
C GLY A 43 49.17 -6.59 6.26
N ARG A 44 49.47 -5.33 5.90
CA ARG A 44 48.49 -4.24 5.88
C ARG A 44 47.35 -4.50 4.92
N THR A 45 47.66 -4.96 3.71
CA THR A 45 46.65 -5.26 2.69
C THR A 45 45.70 -6.35 3.17
N GLY A 46 46.24 -7.48 3.66
CA GLY A 46 45.41 -8.57 4.19
C GLY A 46 44.57 -8.14 5.39
N LYS A 47 45.12 -7.32 6.29
CA LYS A 47 44.36 -6.84 7.46
C LYS A 47 43.24 -5.86 7.07
N ILE A 48 43.48 -4.98 6.09
CA ILE A 48 42.43 -4.10 5.54
C ILE A 48 41.32 -4.92 4.89
N GLU A 49 41.64 -5.96 4.13
CA GLU A 49 40.64 -6.84 3.51
C GLU A 49 39.79 -7.58 4.55
N GLU A 50 40.42 -8.07 5.63
CA GLU A 50 39.70 -8.69 6.75
C GLU A 50 38.73 -7.71 7.41
N LEU A 51 39.17 -6.47 7.69
CA LEU A 51 38.32 -5.42 8.25
C LEU A 51 37.17 -5.06 7.32
N GLN A 52 37.43 -4.91 6.01
CA GLN A 52 36.40 -4.63 5.01
C GLN A 52 35.36 -5.76 4.96
N LYS A 53 35.79 -7.02 5.10
CA LYS A 53 34.87 -8.16 5.17
C LYS A 53 34.01 -8.12 6.43
N GLU A 54 34.63 -7.97 7.60
CA GLU A 54 33.95 -7.95 8.89
C GLU A 54 32.91 -6.82 8.96
N HIS A 55 33.33 -5.59 8.64
CA HIS A 55 32.42 -4.44 8.63
C HIS A 55 31.36 -4.54 7.53
N GLY A 56 31.67 -5.19 6.40
CA GLY A 56 30.69 -5.44 5.36
C GLY A 56 29.59 -6.40 5.80
N GLN A 57 29.94 -7.43 6.58
CA GLN A 57 28.94 -8.32 7.19
C GLN A 57 28.05 -7.56 8.18
N LYS A 58 28.63 -6.74 9.06
CA LYS A 58 27.88 -5.85 9.97
C LYS A 58 26.94 -4.92 9.19
N LEU A 59 27.39 -4.37 8.07
CA LEU A 59 26.58 -3.52 7.20
C LEU A 59 25.37 -4.26 6.62
N ILE A 60 25.53 -5.53 6.19
CA ILE A 60 24.41 -6.33 5.70
C ILE A 60 23.41 -6.66 6.81
N GLU A 61 23.89 -7.01 8.00
CA GLU A 61 23.02 -7.25 9.15
C GLU A 61 22.24 -6.00 9.54
N PHE A 62 22.91 -4.84 9.57
CA PHE A 62 22.28 -3.54 9.76
C PHE A 62 21.22 -3.27 8.68
N ALA A 63 21.56 -3.44 7.40
CA ALA A 63 20.63 -3.26 6.29
C ALA A 63 19.42 -4.20 6.40
N LYS A 64 19.61 -5.44 6.86
CA LYS A 64 18.55 -6.42 7.09
C LYS A 64 17.60 -5.96 8.18
N GLN A 65 18.14 -5.54 9.32
CA GLN A 65 17.34 -5.02 10.43
C GLN A 65 16.53 -3.80 9.98
N LEU A 66 17.19 -2.83 9.34
CA LEU A 66 16.55 -1.60 8.88
C LEU A 66 15.44 -1.87 7.87
N LYS A 67 15.68 -2.79 6.92
CA LYS A 67 14.66 -3.24 5.94
C LYS A 67 13.47 -3.88 6.62
N ASN A 68 13.70 -4.75 7.59
CA ASN A 68 12.63 -5.40 8.31
C ASN A 68 11.79 -4.39 9.11
N GLU A 69 12.42 -3.48 9.86
CA GLU A 69 11.74 -2.42 10.61
C GLU A 69 10.91 -1.53 9.67
N TYR A 70 11.49 -1.08 8.56
CA TYR A 70 10.78 -0.32 7.53
C TYR A 70 9.56 -1.07 6.98
N GLN A 71 9.75 -2.33 6.55
CA GLN A 71 8.68 -3.12 5.96
C GLN A 71 7.57 -3.44 6.95
N ILE A 72 7.89 -3.66 8.23
CA ILE A 72 6.90 -3.85 9.29
C ILE A 72 5.98 -2.64 9.40
N GLU A 73 6.53 -1.42 9.41
CA GLU A 73 5.74 -0.20 9.49
C GLU A 73 4.88 0.00 8.25
N VAL A 74 5.41 -0.23 7.04
CA VAL A 74 4.64 -0.18 5.79
C VAL A 74 3.47 -1.19 5.80
N ILE A 75 3.72 -2.44 6.20
CA ILE A 75 2.68 -3.48 6.31
C ILE A 75 1.62 -3.09 7.35
N ARG A 76 2.03 -2.53 8.50
CA ARG A 76 1.10 -2.05 9.54
C ARG A 76 0.23 -0.90 9.03
N ALA A 77 0.80 0.04 8.28
CA ALA A 77 0.05 1.12 7.65
C ALA A 77 -1.05 0.56 6.74
N LYS A 78 -0.65 -0.31 5.79
CA LYS A 78 -1.55 -0.95 4.83
C LYS A 78 -2.64 -1.77 5.52
N GLY A 79 -2.26 -2.70 6.39
CA GLY A 79 -3.21 -3.57 7.08
C GLY A 79 -4.17 -2.82 8.00
N SER A 80 -3.76 -1.67 8.55
CA SER A 80 -4.67 -0.81 9.33
C SER A 80 -5.68 -0.09 8.44
N ALA A 81 -5.25 0.37 7.25
CA ALA A 81 -6.11 1.02 6.27
C ALA A 81 -7.10 0.06 5.63
N GLU A 82 -6.67 -1.15 5.27
CA GLU A 82 -7.55 -2.21 4.77
C GLU A 82 -8.64 -2.55 5.81
N ARG A 83 -8.26 -2.78 7.07
CA ARG A 83 -9.22 -3.01 8.15
C ARG A 83 -10.15 -1.84 8.39
N PHE A 84 -9.72 -0.61 8.11
CA PHE A 84 -10.59 0.56 8.22
C PHE A 84 -11.66 0.54 7.12
N LEU A 85 -11.27 0.21 5.88
CA LEU A 85 -12.20 0.10 4.74
C LEU A 85 -13.17 -1.08 4.87
N GLU A 86 -12.77 -2.15 5.55
CA GLU A 86 -13.65 -3.30 5.85
C GLU A 86 -14.72 -2.98 6.91
N LYS A 87 -14.56 -1.91 7.71
CA LYS A 87 -15.56 -1.56 8.72
C LYS A 87 -16.82 -1.05 8.04
N PRO A 88 -18.01 -1.55 8.43
CA PRO A 88 -19.26 -1.05 7.89
C PRO A 88 -19.43 0.43 8.26
N ASN A 89 -20.00 1.20 7.33
CA ASN A 89 -20.36 2.60 7.55
C ASN A 89 -21.23 2.73 8.82
N LYS A 90 -21.09 3.85 9.52
CA LYS A 90 -21.87 4.11 10.74
C LYS A 90 -23.36 4.09 10.39
N LYS A 91 -24.13 3.25 11.09
CA LYS A 91 -25.58 3.18 10.92
C LYS A 91 -26.22 4.54 11.30
N PRO A 92 -27.07 5.14 10.45
CA PRO A 92 -27.84 6.31 10.80
C PRO A 92 -28.94 5.95 11.82
N SER A 93 -29.72 6.95 12.26
CA SER A 93 -30.85 6.71 13.17
C SER A 93 -31.79 5.63 12.64
N ASP A 94 -32.37 4.81 13.52
CA ASP A 94 -33.30 3.74 13.13
C ASP A 94 -34.47 4.27 12.29
N PHE A 95 -34.95 5.49 12.56
CA PHE A 95 -35.98 6.14 11.75
C PHE A 95 -35.56 6.33 10.28
N LYS A 96 -34.34 6.82 10.02
CA LYS A 96 -33.80 6.96 8.66
C LYS A 96 -33.68 5.61 7.97
N VAL A 97 -33.23 4.57 8.69
CA VAL A 97 -33.13 3.21 8.14
C VAL A 97 -34.51 2.66 7.77
N GLN A 98 -35.51 2.79 8.66
CA GLN A 98 -36.88 2.36 8.38
C GLN A 98 -37.50 3.11 7.20
N LEU A 99 -37.25 4.42 7.09
CA LEU A 99 -37.74 5.23 5.98
C LEU A 99 -37.12 4.77 4.64
N PHE A 100 -35.81 4.49 4.65
CA PHE A 100 -35.12 3.91 3.51
C PHE A 100 -35.67 2.54 3.13
N GLU A 101 -35.81 1.61 4.08
CA GLU A 101 -36.34 0.25 3.84
C GLU A 101 -37.76 0.28 3.28
N LYS A 102 -38.60 1.17 3.79
CA LYS A 102 -39.95 1.39 3.27
C LYS A 102 -39.92 1.92 1.84
N GLY A 103 -39.12 2.96 1.59
CA GLY A 103 -38.94 3.52 0.25
C GLY A 103 -38.33 2.53 -0.74
N PHE A 104 -37.43 1.68 -0.27
CA PHE A 104 -36.77 0.66 -1.08
C PHE A 104 -37.72 -0.48 -1.46
N THR A 105 -38.58 -0.89 -0.53
CA THR A 105 -39.67 -1.84 -0.82
C THR A 105 -40.62 -1.25 -1.87
N ASP A 106 -41.03 0.01 -1.73
CA ASP A 106 -41.86 0.70 -2.72
C ASP A 106 -41.17 0.77 -4.10
N LEU A 107 -39.88 1.10 -4.13
CA LEU A 107 -39.09 1.10 -5.35
C LEU A 107 -39.11 -0.28 -6.04
N LYS A 108 -38.83 -1.36 -5.31
CA LYS A 108 -38.86 -2.73 -5.85
C LYS A 108 -40.22 -3.05 -6.46
N THR A 109 -41.31 -2.74 -5.76
CA THR A 109 -42.68 -2.93 -6.29
C THR A 109 -42.91 -2.12 -7.56
N ARG A 110 -42.52 -0.83 -7.58
CA ARG A 110 -42.72 0.04 -8.76
C ARG A 110 -41.88 -0.39 -9.96
N ILE A 111 -40.68 -0.93 -9.75
CA ILE A 111 -39.86 -1.53 -10.81
C ILE A 111 -40.54 -2.77 -11.38
N MET A 112 -41.06 -3.67 -10.53
CA MET A 112 -41.77 -4.87 -10.97
C MET A 112 -43.07 -4.57 -11.73
N LEU A 113 -43.73 -3.45 -11.41
CA LEU A 113 -44.93 -2.98 -12.10
C LEU A 113 -44.61 -2.08 -13.31
N SER A 114 -43.32 -1.83 -13.60
CA SER A 114 -42.92 -0.99 -14.72
C SER A 114 -43.23 -1.67 -16.05
N LEU A 115 -43.66 -0.88 -17.03
CA LEU A 115 -44.01 -1.36 -18.37
C LEU A 115 -42.83 -1.44 -19.33
N ASN A 116 -41.70 -0.80 -19.00
CA ASN A 116 -40.48 -0.81 -19.81
C ASN A 116 -39.22 -0.54 -18.96
N SER A 117 -38.07 -0.84 -19.55
CA SER A 117 -36.74 -0.68 -18.96
C SER A 117 -36.38 0.78 -18.62
N THR A 118 -36.79 1.73 -19.47
CA THR A 118 -36.49 3.16 -19.29
C THR A 118 -37.15 3.70 -18.03
N ARG A 119 -38.43 3.41 -17.81
CA ARG A 119 -39.13 3.85 -16.60
C ARG A 119 -38.56 3.19 -15.35
N ALA A 120 -38.22 1.91 -15.40
CA ALA A 120 -37.59 1.23 -14.28
C ALA A 120 -36.22 1.86 -13.92
N LEU A 121 -35.46 2.25 -14.93
CA LEU A 121 -34.16 2.92 -14.75
C LEU A 121 -34.30 4.32 -14.13
N GLU A 122 -35.29 5.10 -14.56
CA GLU A 122 -35.61 6.40 -13.95
C GLU A 122 -35.92 6.26 -12.47
N LEU A 123 -36.74 5.27 -12.09
CA LEU A 123 -37.09 5.01 -10.69
C LEU A 123 -35.86 4.72 -9.82
N ILE A 124 -34.93 3.89 -10.32
CA ILE A 124 -33.67 3.60 -9.63
C ILE A 124 -32.83 4.88 -9.51
N SER A 125 -32.73 5.67 -10.59
CA SER A 125 -31.96 6.91 -10.59
C SER A 125 -32.52 7.94 -9.60
N GLU A 126 -33.84 8.12 -9.56
CA GLU A 126 -34.53 9.01 -8.62
C GLU A 126 -34.30 8.58 -7.18
N PHE A 127 -34.45 7.28 -6.88
CA PHE A 127 -34.21 6.77 -5.54
C PHE A 127 -32.76 6.94 -5.11
N ALA A 128 -31.80 6.61 -5.97
CA ALA A 128 -30.37 6.76 -5.69
C ALA A 128 -29.97 8.23 -5.44
N LYS A 129 -30.57 9.19 -6.15
CA LYS A 129 -30.34 10.63 -5.92
C LYS A 129 -30.83 11.11 -4.55
N GLY A 130 -31.80 10.43 -3.95
CA GLY A 130 -32.36 10.77 -2.64
C GLY A 130 -31.53 10.25 -1.47
N ILE A 131 -30.46 9.48 -1.72
CA ILE A 131 -29.60 8.93 -0.67
C ILE A 131 -28.57 9.99 -0.27
N ASP A 132 -28.51 10.31 1.02
CA ASP A 132 -27.57 11.27 1.62
C ASP A 132 -26.58 10.62 2.59
N ASP A 133 -26.65 9.30 2.75
CA ASP A 133 -25.94 8.56 3.79
C ASP A 133 -25.20 7.33 3.22
N ALA A 134 -23.94 7.18 3.59
CA ALA A 134 -23.06 6.15 3.06
C ALA A 134 -23.46 4.72 3.50
N TYR A 135 -24.09 4.55 4.66
CA TYR A 135 -24.62 3.25 5.08
C TYR A 135 -25.79 2.84 4.18
N LEU A 136 -26.71 3.76 3.91
CA LEU A 136 -27.87 3.51 3.04
C LEU A 136 -27.46 3.29 1.58
N ALA A 137 -26.47 4.05 1.08
CA ALA A 137 -25.90 3.82 -0.25
C ALA A 137 -25.32 2.41 -0.37
N ASN A 138 -24.58 1.93 0.64
CA ASN A 138 -24.07 0.56 0.66
C ASN A 138 -25.18 -0.48 0.75
N GLN A 139 -26.26 -0.24 1.51
CA GLN A 139 -27.42 -1.13 1.51
C GLN A 139 -28.06 -1.25 0.11
N LEU A 140 -28.18 -0.13 -0.63
CA LEU A 140 -28.67 -0.14 -2.00
C LEU A 140 -27.71 -0.91 -2.93
N ARG A 141 -26.39 -0.67 -2.83
CA ARG A 141 -25.37 -1.37 -3.63
C ARG A 141 -25.42 -2.88 -3.42
N ASN A 142 -25.54 -3.33 -2.17
CA ASN A 142 -25.58 -4.76 -1.84
C ASN A 142 -26.79 -5.48 -2.46
N GLN A 143 -27.89 -4.75 -2.68
CA GLN A 143 -29.11 -5.28 -3.31
C GLN A 143 -29.24 -4.86 -4.78
N PHE A 144 -28.22 -4.22 -5.36
CA PHE A 144 -28.32 -3.64 -6.70
C PHE A 144 -28.47 -4.70 -7.79
N THR A 145 -27.87 -5.88 -7.60
CA THR A 145 -28.02 -7.04 -8.50
C THR A 145 -29.49 -7.46 -8.66
N GLU A 146 -30.28 -7.39 -7.59
CA GLU A 146 -31.71 -7.71 -7.64
C GLU A 146 -32.47 -6.70 -8.52
N LEU A 147 -32.14 -5.41 -8.39
CA LEU A 147 -32.75 -4.35 -9.20
C LEU A 147 -32.37 -4.48 -10.68
N ILE A 148 -31.08 -4.73 -10.96
CA ILE A 148 -30.58 -4.90 -12.33
C ILE A 148 -31.34 -6.00 -13.05
N SER A 149 -31.57 -7.12 -12.36
CA SER A 149 -32.21 -8.30 -12.94
C SER A 149 -33.63 -7.99 -13.42
N SER A 150 -34.39 -7.24 -12.62
CA SER A 150 -35.73 -6.78 -13.00
C SER A 150 -35.71 -5.78 -14.15
N VAL A 151 -34.75 -4.85 -14.22
CA VAL A 151 -34.70 -3.86 -15.31
C VAL A 151 -34.30 -4.48 -16.64
N ILE A 152 -33.31 -5.38 -16.64
CA ILE A 152 -32.81 -6.04 -17.87
C ILE A 152 -33.89 -6.94 -18.48
N GLN A 153 -34.78 -7.53 -17.68
CA GLN A 153 -35.87 -8.36 -18.17
C GLN A 153 -36.83 -7.61 -19.12
N TYR A 154 -36.98 -6.30 -18.95
CA TYR A 154 -37.82 -5.44 -19.79
C TYR A 154 -37.06 -4.75 -20.93
N ALA A 155 -35.76 -5.01 -21.07
CA ALA A 155 -34.95 -4.38 -22.11
C ALA A 155 -34.96 -5.23 -23.38
N ASP A 156 -35.40 -4.63 -24.48
CA ASP A 156 -35.28 -5.24 -25.80
C ASP A 156 -33.80 -5.35 -26.23
N VAL A 157 -33.52 -6.24 -27.18
CA VAL A 157 -32.16 -6.52 -27.69
C VAL A 157 -31.45 -5.25 -28.17
N SER A 158 -32.21 -4.29 -28.73
CA SER A 158 -31.70 -3.00 -29.22
C SER A 158 -31.36 -2.01 -28.09
N GLU A 159 -31.97 -2.14 -26.91
CA GLU A 159 -31.80 -1.20 -25.78
C GLU A 159 -30.86 -1.72 -24.68
N GLY A 160 -30.64 -3.04 -24.63
CA GLY A 160 -29.90 -3.68 -23.54
C GLY A 160 -28.51 -3.10 -23.27
N ALA A 161 -27.79 -2.66 -24.30
CA ALA A 161 -26.48 -2.04 -24.14
C ALA A 161 -26.56 -0.67 -23.43
N ARG A 162 -27.54 0.17 -23.82
CA ARG A 162 -27.77 1.49 -23.20
C ARG A 162 -28.19 1.34 -21.75
N VAL A 163 -29.17 0.46 -21.49
CA VAL A 163 -29.69 0.20 -20.13
C VAL A 163 -28.58 -0.27 -19.19
N LYS A 164 -27.72 -1.20 -19.65
CA LYS A 164 -26.56 -1.65 -18.86
C LYS A 164 -25.58 -0.51 -18.57
N ALA A 165 -25.29 0.34 -19.56
CA ALA A 165 -24.39 1.47 -19.38
C ALA A 165 -24.93 2.47 -18.34
N ASP A 166 -26.23 2.74 -18.33
CA ASP A 166 -26.85 3.67 -17.39
C ASP A 166 -26.97 3.07 -15.97
N LEU A 167 -27.28 1.78 -15.83
CA LEU A 167 -27.21 1.08 -14.55
C LEU A 167 -25.79 1.08 -13.97
N LEU A 168 -24.79 0.89 -14.82
CA LEU A 168 -23.38 0.95 -14.43
C LEU A 168 -22.99 2.35 -13.91
N LYS A 169 -23.46 3.43 -14.56
CA LYS A 169 -23.25 4.80 -14.05
C LYS A 169 -23.86 5.00 -12.67
N ILE A 170 -25.08 4.50 -12.43
CA ILE A 170 -25.73 4.62 -11.12
C ILE A 170 -24.94 3.84 -10.06
N TYR A 171 -24.52 2.61 -10.39
CA TYR A 171 -23.72 1.79 -9.49
C TYR A 171 -22.40 2.48 -9.10
N TYR A 172 -21.67 3.01 -10.09
CA TYR A 172 -20.44 3.75 -9.81
C TYR A 172 -20.69 5.00 -8.99
N LYS A 173 -21.77 5.74 -9.25
CA LYS A 173 -22.12 6.91 -8.47
C LYS A 173 -22.35 6.56 -6.99
N LEU A 174 -23.06 5.46 -6.71
CA LEU A 174 -23.25 4.97 -5.34
C LEU A 174 -21.95 4.52 -4.69
N GLU A 175 -20.96 4.11 -5.49
CA GLU A 175 -19.63 3.74 -5.01
C GLU A 175 -18.74 4.95 -4.73
N THR A 176 -18.78 5.98 -5.56
CA THR A 176 -17.85 7.13 -5.49
C THR A 176 -18.35 8.25 -4.60
N ASP A 177 -19.65 8.55 -4.65
CA ASP A 177 -20.20 9.76 -4.00
C ASP A 177 -20.36 9.59 -2.48
N PHE A 178 -20.23 8.36 -1.99
CA PHE A 178 -20.41 8.00 -0.59
C PHE A 178 -19.13 7.48 0.07
N ILE A 179 -17.98 7.70 -0.57
CA ILE A 179 -16.68 7.48 0.06
C ILE A 179 -16.45 8.63 1.04
N THR A 180 -16.26 8.33 2.32
CA THR A 180 -15.91 9.36 3.29
C THR A 180 -14.49 9.86 3.09
N ASP A 181 -14.17 11.06 3.57
CA ASP A 181 -12.81 11.60 3.50
C ASP A 181 -11.79 10.64 4.15
N GLU A 182 -12.17 9.98 5.25
CA GLU A 182 -11.33 8.99 5.93
C GLU A 182 -11.16 7.70 5.12
N GLN A 183 -12.17 7.30 4.35
CA GLN A 183 -12.04 6.16 3.43
C GLN A 183 -11.14 6.49 2.24
N ASN A 184 -11.21 7.72 1.73
CA ASN A 184 -10.28 8.21 0.72
C ASN A 184 -8.85 8.25 1.26
N GLU A 185 -8.65 8.76 2.48
CA GLU A 185 -7.35 8.75 3.15
C GLU A 185 -6.82 7.31 3.31
N ALA A 186 -7.67 6.37 3.73
CA ALA A 186 -7.27 4.97 3.86
C ALA A 186 -6.84 4.36 2.51
N ARG A 187 -7.53 4.67 1.40
CA ARG A 187 -7.12 4.24 0.05
C ARG A 187 -5.76 4.83 -0.34
N GLN A 188 -5.56 6.13 -0.11
CA GLN A 188 -4.28 6.79 -0.37
C GLN A 188 -3.13 6.17 0.43
N ILE A 189 -3.38 5.77 1.69
CA ILE A 189 -2.38 5.10 2.53
C ILE A 189 -2.04 3.70 1.98
N ILE A 190 -3.01 2.97 1.42
CA ILE A 190 -2.75 1.67 0.78
C ILE A 190 -1.86 1.85 -0.45
N ASP A 191 -2.22 2.78 -1.34
CA ASP A 191 -1.46 3.07 -2.56
C ASP A 191 -0.03 3.53 -2.21
N GLU A 192 0.10 4.41 -1.21
CA GLU A 192 1.39 4.88 -0.72
C GLU A 192 2.22 3.73 -0.12
N ALA A 193 1.62 2.87 0.69
CA ALA A 193 2.30 1.72 1.27
C ALA A 193 2.79 0.73 0.19
N ASP A 194 2.03 0.51 -0.88
CA ASP A 194 2.43 -0.37 -1.98
C ASP A 194 3.65 0.17 -2.76
N VAL A 195 3.69 1.49 -3.00
CA VAL A 195 4.87 2.15 -3.58
C VAL A 195 6.06 2.05 -2.63
N MET A 196 5.85 2.33 -1.35
CA MET A 196 6.90 2.29 -0.32
C MET A 196 7.49 0.90 -0.15
N PHE A 197 6.69 -0.17 -0.22
CA PHE A 197 7.16 -1.54 -0.04
C PHE A 197 8.19 -1.96 -1.10
N GLY A 198 8.05 -1.45 -2.33
CA GLY A 198 8.98 -1.71 -3.44
C GLY A 198 10.21 -0.79 -3.50
N THR A 199 10.29 0.21 -2.62
CA THR A 199 11.33 1.25 -2.69
C THR A 199 12.64 0.79 -2.05
N SER A 200 13.77 1.15 -2.67
CA SER A 200 15.11 0.92 -2.11
C SER A 200 15.36 1.85 -0.92
N LEU A 201 15.89 1.30 0.18
CA LEU A 201 16.24 2.08 1.37
C LEU A 201 17.47 2.97 1.15
N PHE A 202 18.49 2.43 0.49
CA PHE A 202 19.72 3.15 0.19
C PHE A 202 19.70 3.61 -1.26
N ASN A 203 19.97 4.90 -1.46
CA ASN A 203 20.09 5.50 -2.79
C ASN A 203 21.37 5.05 -3.51
N SER A 204 21.51 5.40 -4.79
CA SER A 204 22.67 5.02 -5.61
C SER A 204 24.00 5.54 -5.05
N ILE A 205 24.01 6.72 -4.44
CA ILE A 205 25.23 7.31 -3.85
C ILE A 205 25.76 6.43 -2.72
N VAL A 206 24.87 5.97 -1.82
CA VAL A 206 25.26 5.04 -0.75
C VAL A 206 25.73 3.71 -1.34
N VAL A 207 25.02 3.16 -2.33
CA VAL A 207 25.40 1.91 -3.00
C VAL A 207 26.80 2.00 -3.63
N ASP A 208 27.10 3.10 -4.31
CA ASP A 208 28.40 3.33 -4.95
C ASP A 208 29.51 3.49 -3.90
N SER A 209 29.23 4.21 -2.81
CA SER A 209 30.15 4.32 -1.67
C SER A 209 30.44 2.95 -1.05
N VAL A 210 29.43 2.08 -0.89
CA VAL A 210 29.64 0.72 -0.39
C VAL A 210 30.54 -0.08 -1.32
N ARG A 211 30.36 0.06 -2.64
CA ARG A 211 31.18 -0.63 -3.65
C ARG A 211 32.65 -0.20 -3.56
N GLU A 212 32.91 1.07 -3.33
CA GLU A 212 34.26 1.61 -3.18
C GLU A 212 34.94 1.14 -1.89
N PHE A 213 34.24 1.23 -0.75
CA PHE A 213 34.85 1.04 0.57
C PHE A 213 34.95 -0.42 1.00
N TYR A 214 34.02 -1.27 0.59
CA TYR A 214 33.92 -2.63 1.12
C TYR A 214 34.46 -3.70 0.16
N ARG A 215 34.89 -3.36 -1.07
CA ARG A 215 35.52 -4.21 -2.13
C ARG A 215 34.80 -5.49 -2.57
N TYR A 216 34.05 -6.17 -1.70
CA TYR A 216 33.24 -7.35 -1.99
C TYR A 216 31.89 -6.94 -2.60
N ASN A 217 31.07 -7.93 -2.93
CA ASN A 217 29.73 -7.77 -3.53
C ASN A 217 28.67 -7.19 -2.58
N PHE A 218 29.03 -6.62 -1.42
CA PHE A 218 28.09 -6.07 -0.43
C PHE A 218 27.14 -5.01 -1.03
N ALA A 219 27.63 -4.19 -1.96
CA ALA A 219 26.84 -3.18 -2.65
C ALA A 219 25.64 -3.77 -3.42
N ASP A 220 25.78 -5.01 -3.91
CA ASP A 220 24.71 -5.70 -4.66
C ASP A 220 23.58 -6.17 -3.74
N TYR A 221 23.87 -6.30 -2.44
CA TYR A 221 22.95 -6.84 -1.43
C TYR A 221 22.47 -5.81 -0.42
N ILE A 222 23.01 -4.59 -0.35
CA ILE A 222 22.61 -3.63 0.70
C ILE A 222 21.12 -3.26 0.66
N ASN A 223 20.48 -3.25 -0.52
CA ASN A 223 19.02 -3.08 -0.67
C ASN A 223 18.25 -4.42 -0.68
N LYS A 224 18.96 -5.55 -0.70
CA LYS A 224 18.43 -6.92 -0.77
C LYS A 224 19.17 -7.85 0.22
N PRO A 225 19.29 -7.47 1.51
CA PRO A 225 20.22 -8.10 2.43
C PRO A 225 19.89 -9.57 2.72
N ASP A 226 18.62 -9.96 2.60
CA ASP A 226 18.18 -11.36 2.74
C ASP A 226 18.80 -12.31 1.70
N MET A 227 19.24 -11.77 0.56
CA MET A 227 19.86 -12.55 -0.52
C MET A 227 21.36 -12.80 -0.29
N TYR A 228 21.98 -12.15 0.69
CA TYR A 228 23.43 -12.22 0.93
C TYR A 228 23.88 -13.61 1.43
N VAL A 229 23.09 -14.26 2.30
CA VAL A 229 23.39 -15.57 2.90
C VAL A 229 23.48 -16.69 1.85
N TYR A 230 22.84 -16.52 0.68
CA TYR A 230 22.87 -17.51 -0.39
C TYR A 230 24.20 -17.58 -1.16
N ALA A 231 25.12 -16.63 -0.95
CA ALA A 231 26.37 -16.53 -1.70
C ALA A 231 27.60 -17.14 -0.98
N GLU A 232 27.67 -17.12 0.36
CA GLU A 232 28.83 -17.66 1.10
C GLU A 232 28.73 -19.17 1.40
N GLY A 233 27.55 -19.78 1.27
CA GLY A 233 27.30 -21.22 1.53
C GLY A 233 27.61 -22.18 0.38
N LYS A 234 28.15 -21.69 -0.74
CA LYS A 234 28.62 -22.53 -1.87
C LYS A 234 30.12 -22.29 -2.08
N LYS A 235 30.94 -22.90 -1.24
CA LYS A 235 32.33 -23.25 -1.57
C LYS A 235 32.61 -24.67 -1.11
#